data_AF-A0A9N8E8V8-F1
#
_entry.id   AF-A0A9N8E8V8-F1
#
_cell.length_a   1.000
_cell.length_b   1.000
_cell.length_c   1.000
_cell.angle_alpha   90.00
_cell.angle_beta   90.00
_cell.angle_gamma   90.00
#
_symmetry.space_group_name_H-M   'P 1'
#
loop_
_entity.id
_entity.type
_entity.pdbx_description
1 polymer ?
#
loop_
_entity_poly.entity_id
_entity_poly.type
_entity_poly.pdbx_seq_one_letter_code
_entity_poly.pdbx_strand_id
1 'polypeptide(L)'
;MTSMLLWFMGAAILATTCSAESDKSAFCFSGKARVSVYGKGSILMSELSVGDFVVTGNDKERYEQVYAFGHYKERADPIEFLAIHTFPFDRNKRPLEITGQHMVYLHNKQNPVRADSLKVGDILRGDHYTGLTVTKIKKVKRREQYAPLTPHGTLLVDGIVASSYISLQEDAREHIELGENGFTVKISQRVMVHMFLSPLRMYCLGWSKEPCDSYNEDGLPPFVAFGLNLADWGIRQNVFVQLIGLAVFFMILLPVYLIEDLAGPEHGPLMLVIAIFTLVLYKKSNYRVRIKIRHHGQ
;
A
#
# COMPACT_ATOMS: atom_id res chain seq x y z
N MET A 1 61.12 12.01 -35.15
CA MET A 1 60.54 10.73 -34.70
C MET A 1 59.83 10.98 -33.38
N THR A 2 58.50 11.17 -33.44
CA THR A 2 57.46 11.11 -32.39
C THR A 2 56.25 11.88 -32.93
N SER A 3 55.42 11.23 -33.75
CA SER A 3 54.12 10.64 -33.34
C SER A 3 53.09 11.73 -33.06
N MET A 4 52.26 12.11 -34.04
CA MET A 4 50.94 11.48 -34.28
C MET A 4 50.25 11.10 -32.96
N LEU A 5 49.50 12.04 -32.37
CA LEU A 5 48.46 11.79 -31.33
C LEU A 5 47.73 13.10 -30.95
N LEU A 6 47.25 13.86 -31.94
CA LEU A 6 46.48 15.10 -31.73
C LEU A 6 45.07 15.08 -32.34
N TRP A 7 44.48 13.90 -32.52
CA TRP A 7 43.20 13.73 -33.24
C TRP A 7 42.17 12.81 -32.56
N PHE A 8 42.13 12.72 -31.22
CA PHE A 8 41.14 11.86 -30.53
C PHE A 8 40.50 12.40 -29.23
N MET A 9 40.34 13.72 -29.05
CA MET A 9 39.60 14.25 -27.88
C MET A 9 38.59 15.36 -28.23
N GLY A 10 37.84 15.20 -29.33
CA GLY A 10 36.93 16.25 -29.82
C GLY A 10 35.55 15.79 -30.29
N ALA A 11 35.05 14.62 -29.87
CA ALA A 11 33.72 14.14 -30.29
C ALA A 11 33.12 13.13 -29.29
N ALA A 12 32.73 13.58 -28.09
CA ALA A 12 31.82 12.85 -27.21
C ALA A 12 31.28 13.73 -26.07
N ILE A 13 30.79 14.93 -26.36
CA ILE A 13 29.95 15.69 -25.41
C ILE A 13 28.61 15.94 -26.10
N LEU A 14 27.93 14.85 -26.43
CA LEU A 14 26.51 14.81 -26.84
C LEU A 14 26.05 13.34 -26.77
N ALA A 15 26.34 12.69 -25.65
CA ALA A 15 25.65 11.48 -25.25
C ALA A 15 24.64 11.91 -24.18
N THR A 16 23.50 12.38 -24.68
CA THR A 16 22.17 12.00 -24.19
C THR A 16 22.18 11.41 -22.78
N THR A 17 22.14 12.26 -21.75
CA THR A 17 21.55 11.85 -20.48
C THR A 17 20.05 11.74 -20.71
N CYS A 18 19.61 10.71 -21.42
CA CYS A 18 18.31 10.12 -21.18
C CYS A 18 18.48 9.34 -19.88
N SER A 19 18.51 10.09 -18.77
CA SER A 19 18.13 9.52 -17.50
C SER A 19 16.67 9.15 -17.70
N ALA A 20 16.41 7.86 -17.93
CA ALA A 20 15.08 7.33 -17.71
C ALA A 20 14.80 7.58 -16.21
N GLU A 21 14.13 8.70 -15.91
CA GLU A 21 13.40 8.83 -14.67
C GLU A 21 12.50 7.61 -14.61
N SER A 22 12.82 6.70 -13.70
CA SER A 22 11.95 5.58 -13.41
C SER A 22 10.64 6.19 -12.95
N ASP A 23 9.61 6.03 -13.76
CA ASP A 23 8.23 6.47 -13.53
C ASP A 23 7.65 5.65 -12.36
N LYS A 24 8.15 5.95 -11.15
CA LYS A 24 8.07 5.15 -9.92
C LYS A 24 6.76 5.30 -9.14
N SER A 25 5.76 5.94 -9.74
CA SER A 25 4.48 6.25 -9.08
C SER A 25 3.30 5.45 -9.64
N ALA A 26 3.53 4.58 -10.63
CA ALA A 26 2.51 3.85 -11.35
C ALA A 26 1.99 2.61 -10.60
N PHE A 27 1.32 2.79 -9.46
CA PHE A 27 0.80 1.68 -8.63
C PHE A 27 -0.70 1.81 -8.30
N CYS A 28 -1.55 1.41 -9.25
CA CYS A 28 -2.98 1.74 -9.21
C CYS A 28 -3.90 0.75 -9.92
N PHE A 29 -5.21 0.97 -9.71
CA PHE A 29 -6.30 0.55 -10.58
C PHE A 29 -6.56 1.60 -11.68
N SER A 30 -6.97 1.11 -12.85
CA SER A 30 -7.44 1.95 -13.95
C SER A 30 -8.78 2.60 -13.60
N GLY A 31 -9.03 3.83 -14.07
CA GLY A 31 -10.34 4.47 -13.92
C GLY A 31 -11.51 3.67 -14.52
N LYS A 32 -11.22 2.75 -15.45
CA LYS A 32 -12.23 1.88 -16.08
C LYS A 32 -12.63 0.65 -15.26
N ALA A 33 -11.85 0.33 -14.21
CA ALA A 33 -12.15 -0.79 -13.33
C ALA A 33 -13.47 -0.52 -12.58
N ARG A 34 -14.18 -1.56 -12.17
CA ARG A 34 -15.49 -1.39 -11.51
C ARG A 34 -15.48 -1.90 -10.09
N VAL A 35 -16.16 -1.16 -9.23
CA VAL A 35 -16.37 -1.48 -7.80
C VAL A 35 -17.85 -1.45 -7.47
N SER A 36 -18.27 -2.32 -6.57
CA SER A 36 -19.63 -2.32 -6.03
C SER A 36 -19.69 -1.45 -4.79
N VAL A 37 -20.53 -0.42 -4.83
CA VAL A 37 -20.67 0.61 -3.81
C VAL A 37 -22.07 0.56 -3.20
N TYR A 38 -22.14 0.62 -1.88
CA TYR A 38 -23.39 0.61 -1.13
C TYR A 38 -24.29 1.78 -1.57
N GLY A 39 -25.54 1.48 -1.94
CA GLY A 39 -26.51 2.46 -2.41
C GLY A 39 -26.29 3.03 -3.82
N LYS A 40 -25.11 2.81 -4.44
CA LYS A 40 -24.82 3.27 -5.82
C LYS A 40 -24.73 2.12 -6.83
N GLY A 41 -24.63 0.87 -6.37
CA GLY A 41 -24.44 -0.30 -7.22
C GLY A 41 -23.03 -0.36 -7.79
N SER A 42 -22.88 -0.92 -9.00
CA SER A 42 -21.58 -1.00 -9.66
C SER A 42 -21.26 0.33 -10.35
N ILE A 43 -20.15 0.97 -9.97
CA ILE A 43 -19.67 2.23 -10.55
C ILE A 43 -18.25 2.06 -11.11
N LEU A 44 -17.76 3.05 -11.87
CA LEU A 44 -16.36 3.09 -12.30
C LEU A 44 -15.45 3.50 -11.14
N MET A 45 -14.19 3.05 -11.16
CA MET A 45 -13.19 3.44 -10.18
C MET A 45 -12.93 4.95 -10.20
N SER A 46 -13.04 5.58 -11.37
CA SER A 46 -12.95 7.04 -11.52
C SER A 46 -14.12 7.81 -10.87
N GLU A 47 -15.22 7.14 -10.58
CA GLU A 47 -16.40 7.73 -9.92
C GLU A 47 -16.41 7.48 -8.40
N LEU A 48 -15.46 6.68 -7.91
CA LEU A 48 -15.33 6.34 -6.49
C LEU A 48 -14.83 7.54 -5.70
N SER A 49 -15.43 7.81 -4.55
CA SER A 49 -15.06 8.93 -3.69
C SER A 49 -14.70 8.48 -2.26
N VAL A 50 -13.89 9.27 -1.56
CA VAL A 50 -13.68 9.09 -0.12
C VAL A 50 -15.03 9.18 0.59
N GLY A 51 -15.31 8.25 1.51
CA GLY A 51 -16.61 8.11 2.16
C GLY A 51 -17.54 7.07 1.54
N ASP A 52 -17.29 6.64 0.30
CA ASP A 52 -18.05 5.55 -0.30
C ASP A 52 -17.76 4.22 0.39
N PHE A 53 -18.80 3.40 0.54
CA PHE A 53 -18.70 2.09 1.16
C PHE A 53 -18.61 1.02 0.06
N VAL A 54 -17.48 0.33 -0.03
CA VAL A 54 -17.18 -0.65 -1.09
C VAL A 54 -17.20 -2.07 -0.56
N VAL A 55 -17.58 -3.03 -1.40
CA VAL A 55 -17.49 -4.46 -1.05
C VAL A 55 -16.03 -4.86 -0.87
N THR A 56 -15.73 -5.45 0.28
CA THR A 56 -14.45 -6.08 0.56
C THR A 56 -14.53 -7.57 0.25
N GLY A 57 -13.47 -8.13 -0.31
CA GLY A 57 -13.41 -9.55 -0.70
C GLY A 57 -13.14 -10.52 0.45
N ASN A 58 -13.44 -10.15 1.70
CA ASN A 58 -13.41 -11.06 2.84
C ASN A 58 -14.76 -11.80 2.92
N ASP A 59 -14.80 -12.98 3.55
CA ASP A 59 -15.85 -14.04 3.48
C ASP A 59 -17.33 -13.67 3.79
N LYS A 60 -17.69 -12.40 3.84
CA LYS A 60 -19.04 -11.89 4.04
C LYS A 60 -19.10 -10.61 3.22
N GLU A 61 -20.18 -10.33 2.49
CA GLU A 61 -20.40 -9.09 1.72
C GLU A 61 -20.30 -7.83 2.60
N ARG A 62 -19.10 -7.54 3.09
CA ARG A 62 -18.83 -6.51 4.07
C ARG A 62 -18.43 -5.29 3.30
N TYR A 63 -19.28 -4.28 3.43
CA TYR A 63 -18.99 -2.97 2.96
C TYR A 63 -18.05 -2.27 3.94
N GLU A 64 -17.01 -1.64 3.42
CA GLU A 64 -16.12 -0.79 4.21
C GLU A 64 -15.94 0.56 3.54
N GLN A 65 -15.81 1.60 4.36
CA GLN A 65 -15.60 2.96 3.89
C GLN A 65 -14.23 3.08 3.23
N VAL A 66 -14.18 3.70 2.05
CA VAL A 66 -12.95 4.24 1.47
C VAL A 66 -12.55 5.45 2.31
N TYR A 67 -11.47 5.32 3.10
CA TYR A 67 -11.08 6.38 4.04
C TYR A 67 -10.10 7.39 3.44
N ALA A 68 -9.42 7.01 2.36
CA ALA A 68 -8.49 7.83 1.60
C ALA A 68 -8.17 7.15 0.27
N PHE A 69 -7.49 7.84 -0.64
CA PHE A 69 -6.80 7.23 -1.77
C PHE A 69 -5.29 7.27 -1.55
N GLY A 70 -4.61 6.14 -1.68
CA GLY A 70 -3.14 6.07 -1.66
C GLY A 70 -2.51 6.71 -2.90
N HIS A 71 -3.28 6.82 -3.98
CA HIS A 71 -2.97 7.57 -5.18
C HIS A 71 -4.30 7.95 -5.86
N TYR A 72 -4.47 9.23 -6.19
CA TYR A 72 -5.62 9.78 -6.90
C TYR A 72 -5.11 10.77 -7.95
N LYS A 73 -5.13 10.36 -9.22
CA LYS A 73 -4.71 11.21 -10.34
C LYS A 73 -5.58 10.93 -11.56
N GLU A 74 -6.46 11.88 -11.89
CA GLU A 74 -7.39 11.74 -13.02
C GLU A 74 -6.69 11.91 -14.38
N ARG A 75 -5.55 12.63 -14.40
CA ARG A 75 -4.81 12.89 -15.63
C ARG A 75 -3.31 12.87 -15.37
N ALA A 76 -2.66 11.80 -15.81
CA ALA A 76 -1.21 11.66 -15.85
C ALA A 76 -0.73 11.36 -17.28
N ASP A 77 0.58 11.18 -17.41
CA ASP A 77 1.15 10.54 -18.57
C ASP A 77 0.70 9.08 -18.67
N PRO A 78 0.58 8.52 -19.90
CA PRO A 78 0.08 7.17 -20.06
C PRO A 78 1.06 6.12 -19.54
N ILE A 79 0.70 5.45 -18.45
CA ILE A 79 1.47 4.36 -17.86
C ILE A 79 0.92 2.99 -18.27
N GLU A 80 1.70 1.94 -18.05
CA GLU A 80 1.32 0.56 -18.37
C GLU A 80 0.47 -0.09 -17.26
N PHE A 81 -0.64 -0.71 -17.67
CA PHE A 81 -1.50 -1.55 -16.86
C PHE A 81 -1.57 -2.95 -17.44
N LEU A 82 -1.75 -3.94 -16.58
CA LEU A 82 -2.09 -5.31 -16.91
C LEU A 82 -3.61 -5.45 -16.93
N ALA A 83 -4.17 -5.83 -18.08
CA ALA A 83 -5.55 -6.26 -18.24
C ALA A 83 -5.62 -7.79 -18.10
N ILE A 84 -6.10 -8.23 -16.95
CA ILE A 84 -6.17 -9.64 -16.55
C ILE A 84 -7.57 -10.18 -16.84
N HIS A 85 -7.66 -11.11 -17.79
CA HIS A 85 -8.90 -11.79 -18.15
C HIS A 85 -9.00 -13.13 -17.42
N THR A 86 -10.19 -13.45 -16.91
CA THR A 86 -10.43 -14.68 -16.13
C THR A 86 -11.60 -15.52 -16.66
N PHE A 87 -11.68 -16.77 -16.21
CA PHE A 87 -12.77 -17.72 -16.44
C PHE A 87 -13.28 -18.32 -15.10
N PRO A 88 -14.59 -18.55 -14.89
CA PRO A 88 -15.71 -18.33 -15.82
C PRO A 88 -15.85 -16.87 -16.22
N PHE A 89 -15.90 -16.64 -17.53
CA PHE A 89 -16.02 -15.30 -18.09
C PHE A 89 -17.49 -14.91 -18.09
N ASP A 90 -17.85 -14.01 -17.18
CA ASP A 90 -19.12 -13.30 -17.28
C ASP A 90 -18.98 -12.23 -18.36
N ARG A 91 -19.87 -12.23 -19.36
CA ARG A 91 -19.85 -11.26 -20.48
C ARG A 91 -20.00 -9.81 -19.99
N ASN A 92 -20.53 -9.60 -18.80
CA ASN A 92 -20.64 -8.29 -18.16
C ASN A 92 -19.39 -7.92 -17.36
N LYS A 93 -18.48 -8.87 -17.07
CA LYS A 93 -17.23 -8.63 -16.35
C LYS A 93 -16.10 -8.25 -17.31
N ARG A 94 -15.53 -7.08 -17.06
CA ARG A 94 -14.36 -6.55 -17.78
C ARG A 94 -13.09 -7.18 -17.21
N PRO A 95 -11.96 -7.20 -17.95
CA PRO A 95 -10.69 -7.58 -17.36
C PRO A 95 -10.34 -6.64 -16.21
N LEU A 96 -9.74 -7.18 -15.16
CA LEU A 96 -9.16 -6.36 -14.09
C LEU A 96 -7.96 -5.61 -14.66
N GLU A 97 -8.00 -4.28 -14.61
CA GLU A 97 -6.92 -3.40 -15.08
C GLU A 97 -6.16 -2.80 -13.89
N ILE A 98 -4.96 -3.35 -13.63
CA ILE A 98 -4.08 -2.93 -12.53
C ILE A 98 -2.63 -2.85 -12.99
N THR A 99 -1.86 -2.00 -12.34
CA THR A 99 -0.40 -1.91 -12.56
C THR A 99 0.34 -3.16 -12.06
N GLY A 100 1.57 -3.38 -12.54
CA GLY A 100 2.34 -4.60 -12.25
C GLY A 100 2.61 -4.85 -10.76
N GLN A 101 2.94 -3.79 -10.01
CA GLN A 101 3.23 -3.91 -8.57
C GLN A 101 1.98 -3.91 -7.68
N HIS A 102 0.79 -3.71 -8.25
CA HIS A 102 -0.45 -3.83 -7.48
C HIS A 102 -0.66 -5.29 -7.06
N MET A 103 -1.19 -5.52 -5.85
CA MET A 103 -1.28 -6.89 -5.31
C MET A 103 -2.70 -7.46 -5.41
N VAL A 104 -2.79 -8.75 -5.77
CA VAL A 104 -4.04 -9.51 -5.93
C VAL A 104 -3.96 -10.86 -5.23
N TYR A 105 -5.11 -11.40 -4.83
CA TYR A 105 -5.17 -12.66 -4.11
C TYR A 105 -5.30 -13.84 -5.06
N LEU A 106 -4.40 -14.81 -4.92
CA LEU A 106 -4.64 -16.15 -5.47
C LEU A 106 -5.66 -16.88 -4.57
N HIS A 107 -6.52 -17.70 -5.16
CA HIS A 107 -7.62 -18.39 -4.48
C HIS A 107 -7.14 -19.12 -3.21
N ASN A 108 -6.04 -19.87 -3.31
CA ASN A 108 -5.48 -20.68 -2.22
C ASN A 108 -4.39 -19.98 -1.38
N LYS A 109 -4.22 -18.66 -1.47
CA LYS A 109 -3.20 -17.93 -0.70
C LYS A 109 -3.79 -16.95 0.29
N GLN A 110 -3.19 -16.87 1.48
CA GLN A 110 -3.59 -15.89 2.48
C GLN A 110 -3.07 -14.48 2.16
N ASN A 111 -1.85 -14.36 1.64
CA ASN A 111 -1.29 -13.07 1.25
C ASN A 111 -1.50 -12.84 -0.25
N PRO A 112 -1.66 -11.57 -0.66
CA PRO A 112 -1.71 -11.24 -2.06
C PRO A 112 -0.31 -11.28 -2.68
N VAL A 113 -0.26 -11.43 -4.00
CA VAL A 113 0.95 -11.42 -4.81
C VAL A 113 0.88 -10.28 -5.82
N ARG A 114 2.01 -9.81 -6.30
CA ARG A 114 2.06 -8.82 -7.38
C ARG A 114 1.36 -9.30 -8.65
N ALA A 115 0.71 -8.37 -9.34
CA ALA A 115 -0.01 -8.63 -10.58
C ALA A 115 0.91 -9.05 -11.74
N ASP A 116 2.11 -8.47 -11.84
CA ASP A 116 3.10 -8.85 -12.85
C ASP A 116 3.75 -10.23 -12.61
N SER A 117 3.58 -10.79 -11.42
CA SER A 117 4.01 -12.15 -11.09
C SER A 117 3.03 -13.25 -11.54
N LEU A 118 1.85 -12.85 -12.02
CA LEU A 118 0.79 -13.75 -12.47
C LEU A 118 1.14 -14.44 -13.78
N LYS A 119 0.63 -15.66 -13.94
CA LYS A 119 0.74 -16.45 -15.17
C LYS A 119 -0.64 -16.88 -15.63
N VAL A 120 -0.78 -17.13 -16.94
CA VAL A 120 -1.97 -17.82 -17.47
C VAL A 120 -2.07 -19.19 -16.80
N GLY A 121 -3.26 -19.53 -16.32
CA GLY A 121 -3.53 -20.73 -15.52
C GLY A 121 -3.55 -20.49 -14.00
N ASP A 122 -3.03 -19.36 -13.51
CA ASP A 122 -3.19 -19.00 -12.09
C ASP A 122 -4.67 -18.82 -11.75
N ILE A 123 -5.06 -19.17 -10.52
CA ILE A 123 -6.45 -19.05 -10.06
C ILE A 123 -6.53 -17.89 -9.07
N LEU A 124 -7.19 -16.81 -9.48
CA LEU A 124 -7.45 -15.65 -8.63
C LEU A 124 -8.64 -15.91 -7.70
N ARG A 125 -8.62 -15.25 -6.55
CA ARG A 125 -9.77 -15.20 -5.64
C ARG A 125 -10.79 -14.22 -6.21
N GLY A 126 -11.96 -14.73 -6.55
CA GLY A 126 -13.14 -13.94 -6.87
C GLY A 126 -14.03 -13.70 -5.65
N ASP A 127 -15.17 -13.08 -5.93
CA ASP A 127 -16.26 -12.89 -4.97
C ASP A 127 -16.71 -14.21 -4.34
N HIS A 128 -17.15 -14.19 -3.07
CA HIS A 128 -17.51 -15.37 -2.27
C HIS A 128 -16.49 -16.52 -2.37
N TYR A 129 -15.20 -16.17 -2.45
CA TYR A 129 -14.10 -17.12 -2.63
C TYR A 129 -14.23 -17.98 -3.89
N THR A 130 -14.92 -17.52 -4.93
CA THR A 130 -14.91 -18.20 -6.23
C THR A 130 -13.50 -18.27 -6.81
N GLY A 131 -13.19 -19.34 -7.54
CA GLY A 131 -11.93 -19.49 -8.27
C GLY A 131 -12.05 -18.91 -9.67
N LEU A 132 -11.20 -17.96 -10.02
CA LEU A 132 -11.19 -17.30 -11.34
C LEU A 132 -9.86 -17.57 -12.05
N THR A 133 -9.86 -18.48 -13.03
CA THR A 133 -8.66 -18.88 -13.75
C THR A 133 -8.23 -17.79 -14.73
N VAL A 134 -6.99 -17.32 -14.63
CA VAL A 134 -6.38 -16.37 -15.56
C VAL A 134 -6.26 -17.02 -16.93
N THR A 135 -6.95 -16.47 -17.92
CA THR A 135 -6.93 -16.96 -19.30
C THR A 135 -6.01 -16.14 -20.19
N LYS A 136 -5.83 -14.86 -19.88
CA LYS A 136 -5.03 -13.94 -20.67
C LYS A 136 -4.60 -12.72 -19.86
N ILE A 137 -3.37 -12.27 -20.08
CA ILE A 137 -2.86 -11.01 -19.55
C ILE A 137 -2.42 -10.16 -20.74
N LYS A 138 -2.90 -8.92 -20.83
CA LYS A 138 -2.50 -7.95 -21.86
C LYS A 138 -1.95 -6.70 -21.20
N LYS A 139 -1.03 -6.01 -21.88
CA LYS A 139 -0.61 -4.66 -21.51
C LYS A 139 -1.53 -3.64 -22.18
N VAL A 140 -2.00 -2.66 -21.41
CA VAL A 140 -2.81 -1.52 -21.88
C VAL A 140 -2.27 -0.23 -21.28
N LYS A 141 -2.40 0.89 -21.98
CA LYS A 141 -2.01 2.20 -21.43
C LYS A 141 -3.22 2.97 -20.89
N ARG A 142 -3.10 3.57 -19.71
CA ARG A 142 -4.13 4.44 -19.09
C ARG A 142 -3.47 5.66 -18.49
N ARG A 143 -4.27 6.73 -18.30
CA ARG A 143 -3.80 8.00 -17.74
C ARG A 143 -4.31 8.21 -16.32
N GLU A 144 -5.40 7.54 -15.97
CA GLU A 144 -6.06 7.66 -14.70
C GLU A 144 -5.51 6.62 -13.72
N GLN A 145 -5.22 7.05 -12.49
CA GLN A 145 -4.55 6.26 -11.47
C GLN A 145 -5.29 6.40 -10.15
N TYR A 146 -5.87 5.31 -9.66
CA TYR A 146 -6.61 5.28 -8.40
C TYR A 146 -6.18 4.11 -7.52
N ALA A 147 -5.91 4.37 -6.24
CA ALA A 147 -5.62 3.36 -5.24
C ALA A 147 -6.46 3.59 -3.97
N PRO A 148 -7.75 3.24 -3.96
CA PRO A 148 -8.61 3.43 -2.78
C PRO A 148 -8.13 2.58 -1.59
N LEU A 149 -8.15 3.19 -0.41
CA LEU A 149 -7.74 2.55 0.84
C LEU A 149 -8.98 2.23 1.69
N THR A 150 -9.10 0.95 2.07
CA THR A 150 -10.15 0.45 2.97
C THR A 150 -9.55 -0.01 4.31
N PRO A 151 -10.32 0.03 5.41
CA PRO A 151 -9.89 -0.43 6.72
C PRO A 151 -9.25 -1.82 6.72
N HIS A 152 -9.80 -2.80 6.00
CA HIS A 152 -9.23 -4.14 5.90
C HIS A 152 -8.08 -4.24 4.88
N GLY A 153 -7.92 -3.24 4.00
CA GLY A 153 -6.87 -3.22 2.98
C GLY A 153 -7.15 -4.16 1.81
N THR A 154 -8.43 -4.41 1.53
CA THR A 154 -8.91 -5.24 0.41
C THR A 154 -10.15 -4.63 -0.21
N LEU A 155 -10.36 -4.91 -1.49
CA LEU A 155 -11.54 -4.50 -2.24
C LEU A 155 -11.86 -5.52 -3.34
N LEU A 156 -13.15 -5.63 -3.68
CA LEU A 156 -13.61 -6.42 -4.80
C LEU A 156 -13.70 -5.54 -6.05
N VAL A 157 -12.85 -5.81 -7.05
CA VAL A 157 -12.75 -5.03 -8.29
C VAL A 157 -12.97 -5.94 -9.48
N ASP A 158 -13.94 -5.61 -10.33
CA ASP A 158 -14.35 -6.44 -11.48
C ASP A 158 -14.62 -7.91 -11.09
N GLY A 159 -15.07 -8.13 -9.84
CA GLY A 159 -15.35 -9.45 -9.27
C GLY A 159 -14.12 -10.23 -8.79
N ILE A 160 -12.94 -9.61 -8.75
CA ILE A 160 -11.67 -10.17 -8.26
C ILE A 160 -11.27 -9.47 -6.97
N VAL A 161 -10.80 -10.23 -5.99
CA VAL A 161 -10.30 -9.69 -4.72
C VAL A 161 -8.89 -9.16 -4.91
N ALA A 162 -8.73 -7.86 -4.73
CA ALA A 162 -7.47 -7.15 -4.80
C ALA A 162 -7.11 -6.51 -3.44
N SER A 163 -5.83 -6.29 -3.21
CA SER A 163 -5.39 -5.48 -2.07
C SER A 163 -5.59 -4.00 -2.36
N SER A 164 -5.86 -3.21 -1.32
CA SER A 164 -5.74 -1.75 -1.37
C SER A 164 -4.28 -1.29 -1.48
N TYR A 165 -3.34 -2.21 -1.29
CA TYR A 165 -1.91 -1.93 -1.20
C TYR A 165 -1.16 -2.49 -2.39
N ILE A 166 0.07 -2.00 -2.48
CA ILE A 166 1.02 -2.31 -3.54
C ILE A 166 2.23 -3.03 -2.93
N SER A 167 3.05 -3.59 -3.80
CA SER A 167 4.37 -4.09 -3.42
C SER A 167 5.31 -2.93 -3.10
N LEU A 168 6.12 -3.09 -2.05
CA LEU A 168 7.21 -2.18 -1.72
C LEU A 168 8.49 -2.51 -2.50
N GLN A 169 8.65 -3.75 -2.95
CA GLN A 169 9.84 -4.25 -3.65
C GLN A 169 9.50 -4.73 -5.07
N GLU A 170 10.28 -4.27 -6.04
CA GLU A 170 10.08 -4.58 -7.47
C GLU A 170 10.50 -6.00 -7.87
N ASP A 171 11.22 -6.72 -7.01
CA ASP A 171 11.68 -8.08 -7.28
C ASP A 171 10.94 -9.13 -6.43
N ALA A 172 10.46 -8.73 -5.25
CA ALA A 172 9.84 -9.66 -4.32
C ALA A 172 8.35 -9.85 -4.64
N ARG A 173 7.90 -11.12 -4.65
CA ARG A 173 6.55 -11.49 -5.13
C ARG A 173 5.44 -11.28 -4.09
N GLU A 174 5.72 -11.61 -2.84
CA GLU A 174 4.71 -11.75 -1.76
C GLU A 174 5.25 -11.24 -0.42
N HIS A 175 6.47 -11.66 -0.09
CA HIS A 175 7.14 -11.37 1.16
C HIS A 175 8.23 -10.31 1.00
N ILE A 176 8.68 -9.77 2.13
CA ILE A 176 9.83 -8.87 2.16
C ILE A 176 11.10 -9.71 2.01
N GLU A 177 12.01 -9.24 1.16
CA GLU A 177 13.32 -9.86 0.91
C GLU A 177 14.43 -8.91 1.35
N LEU A 178 15.39 -9.41 2.11
CA LEU A 178 16.49 -8.63 2.68
C LEU A 178 17.83 -8.98 2.05
N GLY A 179 18.65 -7.94 1.86
CA GLY A 179 19.98 -8.03 1.25
C GLY A 179 19.95 -8.45 -0.23
N GLU A 180 21.11 -8.38 -0.88
CA GLU A 180 21.27 -8.73 -2.30
C GLU A 180 21.00 -10.21 -2.60
N ASN A 181 21.15 -11.08 -1.59
CA ASN A 181 20.93 -12.53 -1.71
C ASN A 181 19.46 -12.95 -1.54
N GLY A 182 18.52 -11.99 -1.38
CA GLY A 182 17.09 -12.27 -1.35
C GLY A 182 16.62 -13.07 -0.12
N PHE A 183 17.19 -12.82 1.07
CA PHE A 183 16.75 -13.51 2.29
C PHE A 183 15.30 -13.14 2.60
N THR A 184 14.38 -14.04 2.30
CA THR A 184 12.94 -13.81 2.51
C THR A 184 12.58 -13.91 3.99
N VAL A 185 12.09 -12.82 4.57
CA VAL A 185 11.45 -12.85 5.88
C VAL A 185 9.98 -13.23 5.71
N LYS A 186 9.40 -13.99 6.65
CA LYS A 186 8.00 -14.46 6.59
C LYS A 186 6.98 -13.35 6.91
N ILE A 187 7.21 -12.15 6.38
CA ILE A 187 6.35 -10.98 6.54
C ILE A 187 5.90 -10.60 5.14
N SER A 188 4.59 -10.62 4.87
CA SER A 188 4.09 -10.19 3.57
C SER A 188 4.18 -8.68 3.41
N GLN A 189 4.41 -8.23 2.18
CA GLN A 189 4.51 -6.80 1.89
C GLN A 189 3.19 -6.08 2.25
N ARG A 190 2.05 -6.75 2.07
CA ARG A 190 0.74 -6.30 2.55
C ARG A 190 0.76 -5.95 4.04
N VAL A 191 1.30 -6.81 4.90
CA VAL A 191 1.32 -6.58 6.36
C VAL A 191 2.17 -5.36 6.71
N MET A 192 3.31 -5.19 6.05
CA MET A 192 4.15 -4.00 6.24
C MET A 192 3.41 -2.72 5.87
N VAL A 193 2.79 -2.66 4.68
CA VAL A 193 2.05 -1.47 4.24
C VAL A 193 0.83 -1.22 5.14
N HIS A 194 0.11 -2.27 5.52
CA HIS A 194 -1.05 -2.16 6.39
C HIS A 194 -0.69 -1.58 7.76
N MET A 195 0.39 -2.07 8.38
CA MET A 195 0.91 -1.57 9.65
C MET A 195 1.42 -0.12 9.53
N PHE A 196 2.08 0.22 8.41
CA PHE A 196 2.54 1.59 8.17
C PHE A 196 1.38 2.58 8.04
N LEU A 197 0.27 2.18 7.42
CA LEU A 197 -0.90 3.04 7.23
C LEU A 197 -1.85 3.07 8.43
N SER A 198 -1.59 2.31 9.50
CA SER A 198 -2.38 2.34 10.73
C SER A 198 -2.58 3.74 11.34
N PRO A 199 -1.52 4.58 11.50
CA PRO A 199 -1.71 5.94 12.03
C PRO A 199 -2.62 6.80 11.15
N LEU A 200 -2.43 6.73 9.83
CA LEU A 200 -3.26 7.47 8.86
C LEU A 200 -4.72 7.02 8.94
N ARG A 201 -4.97 5.71 8.97
CA ARG A 201 -6.31 5.13 9.04
C ARG A 201 -7.04 5.48 10.33
N MET A 202 -6.34 5.40 11.48
CA MET A 202 -6.87 5.85 12.77
C MET A 202 -7.20 7.34 12.76
N TYR A 203 -6.36 8.16 12.13
CA TYR A 203 -6.60 9.59 12.01
C TYR A 203 -7.84 9.88 11.15
N CYS A 204 -7.91 9.28 9.96
CA CYS A 204 -8.98 9.51 8.97
C CYS A 204 -10.36 9.05 9.45
N LEU A 205 -10.41 7.93 10.18
CA LEU A 205 -11.67 7.35 10.66
C LEU A 205 -12.07 7.82 12.05
N GLY A 206 -11.10 8.08 12.94
CA GLY A 206 -11.37 8.41 14.33
C GLY A 206 -11.32 9.90 14.69
N TRP A 207 -10.56 10.73 13.96
CA TRP A 207 -10.32 12.13 14.36
C TRP A 207 -10.84 13.15 13.35
N SER A 208 -10.30 13.14 12.13
CA SER A 208 -10.65 14.12 11.10
C SER A 208 -10.54 13.54 9.71
N LYS A 209 -11.55 13.83 8.88
CA LYS A 209 -11.63 13.38 7.49
C LYS A 209 -10.91 14.33 6.52
N GLU A 210 -10.66 15.58 6.91
CA GLU A 210 -10.20 16.64 6.00
C GLU A 210 -8.85 16.36 5.32
N PRO A 211 -7.78 15.92 5.99
CA PRO A 211 -6.49 15.74 5.33
C PRO A 211 -6.39 14.44 4.53
N CYS A 212 -7.43 13.60 4.57
CA CYS A 212 -7.43 12.28 3.94
C CYS A 212 -7.86 12.31 2.46
N ASP A 213 -8.22 13.50 1.97
CA ASP A 213 -8.54 13.80 0.58
C ASP A 213 -7.64 14.92 0.00
N SER A 214 -6.40 15.00 0.51
CA SER A 214 -5.38 15.94 0.04
C SER A 214 -4.22 15.21 -0.63
N TYR A 215 -3.83 15.68 -1.80
CA TYR A 215 -2.84 15.03 -2.67
C TYR A 215 -1.77 16.03 -3.13
N ASN A 216 -0.55 15.54 -3.34
CA ASN A 216 0.53 16.30 -3.98
C ASN A 216 0.37 16.31 -5.52
N GLU A 217 1.34 16.89 -6.24
CA GLU A 217 1.35 16.94 -7.71
C GLU A 217 1.35 15.55 -8.37
N ASP A 218 1.85 14.55 -7.66
CA ASP A 218 1.84 13.15 -8.08
C ASP A 218 0.54 12.42 -7.75
N GLY A 219 -0.43 13.08 -7.12
CA GLY A 219 -1.69 12.45 -6.70
C GLY A 219 -1.55 11.59 -5.45
N LEU A 220 -0.44 11.67 -4.70
CA LEU A 220 -0.20 10.90 -3.49
C LEU A 220 -0.52 11.74 -2.25
N PRO A 221 -1.16 11.17 -1.21
CA PRO A 221 -1.19 11.80 0.10
C PRO A 221 0.23 11.96 0.65
N PRO A 222 0.57 13.09 1.32
CA PRO A 222 1.92 13.32 1.83
C PRO A 222 2.47 12.19 2.72
N PHE A 223 1.60 11.57 3.54
CA PHE A 223 1.98 10.44 4.40
C PHE A 223 2.35 9.19 3.58
N VAL A 224 1.64 8.93 2.48
CA VAL A 224 1.91 7.79 1.59
C VAL A 224 3.20 8.06 0.81
N ALA A 225 3.38 9.27 0.27
CA ALA A 225 4.61 9.66 -0.42
C ALA A 225 5.85 9.52 0.48
N PHE A 226 5.75 9.95 1.74
CA PHE A 226 6.80 9.73 2.74
C PHE A 226 7.10 8.24 2.94
N GLY A 227 6.08 7.40 3.08
CA GLY A 227 6.24 5.95 3.24
C GLY A 227 6.94 5.28 2.05
N LEU A 228 6.57 5.64 0.83
CA LEU A 228 7.20 5.12 -0.40
C LEU A 228 8.67 5.53 -0.49
N ASN A 229 8.99 6.79 -0.20
CA ASN A 229 10.37 7.28 -0.19
C ASN A 229 11.21 6.59 0.90
N LEU A 230 10.63 6.38 2.09
CA LEU A 230 11.29 5.67 3.18
C LEU A 230 11.55 4.20 2.83
N ALA A 231 10.60 3.54 2.16
CA ALA A 231 10.74 2.16 1.71
C ALA A 231 11.82 2.04 0.62
N ASP A 232 11.81 2.88 -0.43
CA ASP A 232 12.82 2.88 -1.49
C ASP A 232 14.22 3.16 -0.91
N TRP A 233 14.33 4.13 0.01
CA TRP A 233 15.58 4.38 0.71
C TRP A 233 16.05 3.16 1.49
N GLY A 234 15.15 2.50 2.23
CA GLY A 234 15.45 1.33 3.07
C GLY A 234 15.90 0.12 2.26
N ILE A 235 15.24 -0.16 1.13
CA ILE A 235 15.56 -1.28 0.23
C ILE A 235 16.97 -1.13 -0.35
N ARG A 236 17.42 0.10 -0.61
CA ARG A 236 18.76 0.40 -1.16
C ARG A 236 19.90 0.26 -0.14
N GLN A 237 19.58 0.08 1.15
CA GLN A 237 20.62 -0.06 2.18
C GLN A 237 21.16 -1.48 2.26
N ASN A 238 22.33 -1.62 2.90
CA ASN A 238 22.87 -2.94 3.22
C ASN A 238 21.98 -3.70 4.23
N VAL A 239 22.15 -5.01 4.29
CA VAL A 239 21.31 -5.90 5.11
C VAL A 239 21.30 -5.53 6.60
N PHE A 240 22.40 -5.01 7.17
CA PHE A 240 22.44 -4.63 8.58
C PHE A 240 21.54 -3.43 8.86
N VAL A 241 21.59 -2.41 8.00
CA VAL A 241 20.72 -1.23 8.11
C VAL A 241 19.27 -1.62 7.87
N GLN A 242 18.99 -2.52 6.92
CA GLN A 242 17.63 -3.05 6.72
C GLN A 242 17.09 -3.77 7.96
N LEU A 243 17.91 -4.60 8.62
CA LEU A 243 17.52 -5.32 9.84
C LEU A 243 17.25 -4.36 11.01
N ILE A 244 18.12 -3.37 11.21
CA ILE A 244 17.92 -2.34 12.23
C ILE A 244 16.66 -1.52 11.91
N GLY A 245 16.50 -1.10 10.65
CA GLY A 245 15.32 -0.37 10.19
C GLY A 245 14.02 -1.15 10.41
N LEU A 246 14.01 -2.45 10.13
CA LEU A 246 12.88 -3.32 10.37
C LEU A 246 12.57 -3.45 11.88
N ALA A 247 13.60 -3.60 12.71
CA ALA A 247 13.42 -3.63 14.17
C ALA A 247 12.84 -2.31 14.71
N VAL A 248 13.33 -1.16 14.23
CA VAL A 248 12.80 0.16 14.57
C VAL A 248 11.36 0.33 14.07
N PHE A 249 11.07 -0.11 12.85
CA PHE A 249 9.73 -0.09 12.28
C PHE A 249 8.72 -0.82 13.19
N PHE A 250 9.03 -2.06 13.58
CA PHE A 250 8.15 -2.81 14.47
C PHE A 250 8.08 -2.21 15.88
N MET A 251 9.20 -1.71 16.43
CA MET A 251 9.19 -1.06 17.74
C MET A 251 8.21 0.12 17.80
N ILE A 252 8.10 0.89 16.70
CA ILE A 252 7.27 2.09 16.63
C ILE A 252 5.83 1.76 16.21
N LEU A 253 5.64 0.98 15.15
CA LEU A 253 4.34 0.82 14.51
C LEU A 253 3.55 -0.39 15.00
N LEU A 254 4.20 -1.44 15.52
CA LEU A 254 3.49 -2.59 16.06
C LEU A 254 2.55 -2.20 17.21
N PRO A 255 2.95 -1.37 18.20
CA PRO A 255 2.03 -0.95 19.25
C PRO A 255 0.82 -0.18 18.71
N VAL A 256 1.02 0.69 17.72
CA VAL A 256 -0.06 1.46 17.10
C VAL A 256 -1.02 0.53 16.36
N TYR A 257 -0.50 -0.40 15.57
CA TYR A 257 -1.30 -1.39 14.86
C TYR A 257 -2.07 -2.31 15.82
N LEU A 258 -1.46 -2.75 16.92
CA LEU A 258 -2.16 -3.58 17.92
C LEU A 258 -3.29 -2.81 18.61
N ILE A 259 -3.14 -1.50 18.83
CA ILE A 259 -4.21 -0.66 19.36
C ILE A 259 -5.34 -0.52 18.34
N GLU A 260 -5.00 -0.31 17.07
CA GLU A 260 -5.99 -0.28 15.98
C GLU A 260 -6.75 -1.61 15.86
N ASP A 261 -6.05 -2.74 15.92
CA ASP A 261 -6.66 -4.07 15.82
C ASP A 261 -7.58 -4.38 17.02
N LEU A 262 -7.18 -3.97 18.22
CA LEU A 262 -7.94 -4.19 19.46
C LEU A 262 -9.15 -3.26 19.60
N ALA A 263 -8.99 -1.98 19.29
CA ALA A 263 -10.00 -0.95 19.54
C ALA A 263 -10.81 -0.56 18.29
N GLY A 264 -10.34 -0.98 17.11
CA GLY A 264 -10.78 -0.44 15.82
C GLY A 264 -10.14 0.94 15.52
N PRO A 265 -10.07 1.32 14.24
CA PRO A 265 -9.45 2.58 13.83
C PRO A 265 -10.21 3.82 14.32
N GLU A 266 -11.52 3.71 14.57
CA GLU A 266 -12.36 4.82 15.06
C GLU A 266 -12.08 5.15 16.54
N HIS A 267 -11.83 4.13 17.38
CA HIS A 267 -11.65 4.32 18.82
C HIS A 267 -10.18 4.25 19.27
N GLY A 268 -9.28 3.80 18.40
CA GLY A 268 -7.85 3.73 18.68
C GLY A 268 -7.24 5.06 19.17
N PRO A 269 -7.55 6.24 18.58
CA PRO A 269 -7.02 7.51 19.09
C PRO A 269 -7.44 7.81 20.53
N LEU A 270 -8.69 7.52 20.89
CA LEU A 270 -9.18 7.70 22.26
C LEU A 270 -8.46 6.76 23.24
N MET A 271 -8.24 5.50 22.84
CA MET A 271 -7.48 4.53 23.65
C MET A 271 -6.04 4.98 23.90
N LEU A 272 -5.37 5.57 22.89
CA LEU A 272 -4.04 6.16 23.06
C LEU A 272 -4.05 7.31 24.08
N VAL A 273 -5.03 8.21 24.00
CA VAL A 273 -5.16 9.33 24.95
C VAL A 273 -5.39 8.82 26.37
N ILE A 274 -6.26 7.82 26.56
CA ILE A 274 -6.50 7.20 27.87
C ILE A 274 -5.24 6.52 28.40
N ALA A 275 -4.51 5.77 27.57
CA ALA A 275 -3.26 5.12 27.96
C ALA A 275 -2.19 6.14 28.39
N ILE A 276 -2.01 7.23 27.65
CA ILE A 276 -1.08 8.31 28.02
C ILE A 276 -1.53 8.98 29.32
N PHE A 277 -2.81 9.31 29.44
CA PHE A 277 -3.34 9.97 30.63
C PHE A 277 -3.17 9.11 31.89
N THR A 278 -3.50 7.82 31.81
CA THR A 278 -3.32 6.86 32.91
C THR A 278 -1.85 6.68 33.29
N LEU A 279 -0.92 6.61 32.33
CA LEU A 279 0.52 6.57 32.59
C LEU A 279 1.02 7.84 33.30
N VAL A 280 0.55 9.02 32.87
CA VAL A 280 0.90 10.29 33.52
C VAL A 280 0.39 10.34 34.96
N LEU A 281 -0.86 9.92 35.20
CA LEU A 281 -1.43 9.84 36.55
C LEU A 281 -0.68 8.83 37.43
N TYR A 282 -0.34 7.66 36.89
CA TYR A 282 0.44 6.65 37.59
C TYR A 282 1.82 7.18 38.00
N LYS A 283 2.54 7.84 37.08
CA LYS A 283 3.84 8.46 37.35
C LYS A 283 3.74 9.56 38.40
N LYS A 284 2.70 10.40 38.34
CA LYS A 284 2.43 11.46 39.33
C LYS A 284 2.12 10.89 40.72
N SER A 285 1.35 9.81 40.80
CA SER A 285 1.05 9.11 42.05
C SER A 285 2.33 8.54 42.68
N ASN A 286 3.12 7.79 41.91
CA ASN A 286 4.39 7.22 42.38
C ASN A 286 5.41 8.29 42.80
N TYR A 287 5.46 9.43 42.11
CA TYR A 287 6.31 10.55 42.50
C TYR A 287 5.89 11.14 43.87
N ARG A 288 4.57 11.33 44.09
CA ARG A 288 4.05 11.80 45.38
C ARG A 288 4.32 10.81 46.52
N VAL A 289 4.20 9.52 46.28
CA VAL A 289 4.52 8.47 47.26
C VAL A 289 6.02 8.51 47.63
N ARG A 290 6.92 8.65 46.65
CA ARG A 290 8.37 8.75 46.91
C ARG A 290 8.75 10.00 47.72
N ILE A 291 8.12 11.15 47.48
CA ILE A 291 8.35 12.36 48.29
C ILE A 291 7.90 12.14 49.74
N LYS A 292 6.73 11.53 49.95
CA LYS A 292 6.18 11.31 51.29
C LYS A 292 7.04 10.36 52.13
N ILE A 293 7.61 9.32 51.50
CA ILE A 293 8.57 8.41 52.18
C ILE A 293 9.86 9.15 52.57
N ARG A 294 10.33 10.08 51.74
CA ARG A 294 11.57 10.84 52.00
C ARG A 294 11.44 11.85 53.14
N HIS A 295 10.24 12.37 53.40
CA HIS A 295 9.97 13.32 54.51
C HIS A 295 9.65 12.65 55.86
N HIS A 296 9.32 11.34 55.89
CA HIS A 296 9.11 10.60 57.14
C HIS A 296 10.33 9.76 57.58
N GLY A 297 11.41 9.76 56.80
CA GLY A 297 12.68 9.11 57.13
C GLY A 297 13.78 10.06 57.62
N GLN A 298 13.43 11.30 58.01
CA GLN A 298 14.30 12.25 58.69
C GLN A 298 13.77 12.52 60.10
#